data_AF-A0A969NB85-F1
#
_entry.id   AF-A0A969NB85-F1
#
_cell.length_a   1.000
_cell.length_b   1.000
_cell.length_c   1.000
_cell.angle_alpha   90.00
_cell.angle_beta   90.00
_cell.angle_gamma   90.00
#
_symmetry.space_group_name_H-M   'P 1'
#
loop_
_entity.id
_entity.type
_entity.pdbx_description
1 polymer ?
#
loop_
_entity_poly.entity_id
_entity_poly.type
_entity_poly.pdbx_seq_one_letter_code
_entity_poly.pdbx_strand_id
1 'polypeptide(L)' 'MDELIFETRTDWRQWLAENHDKSEGIWMIYYKKHTKQRCVSYDEAVEEALCFGWIDSIVKQ' A
#
# COMPACT_ATOMS: atom_id res chain seq x y z
N MET A 1 -9.66 -9.70 -3.59
CA MET A 1 -8.83 -8.49 -3.83
C MET A 1 -9.37 -7.44 -2.89
N ASP A 2 -8.69 -7.30 -1.77
CA ASP A 2 -9.14 -6.49 -0.63
C ASP A 2 -8.68 -5.05 -0.80
N GLU A 3 -9.55 -4.10 -0.48
CA GLU A 3 -9.27 -2.67 -0.53
C GLU A 3 -8.86 -2.18 0.85
N LEU A 4 -7.58 -1.81 1.00
CA LEU A 4 -7.02 -1.37 2.28
C LEU A 4 -6.49 0.06 2.16
N ILE A 5 -6.67 0.81 3.25
CA ILE A 5 -6.21 2.19 3.39
C ILE A 5 -5.20 2.19 4.53
N PHE A 6 -4.02 2.74 4.26
CA PHE A 6 -2.96 2.88 5.25
C PHE A 6 -2.68 4.36 5.49
N GLU A 7 -2.86 4.81 6.72
CA GLU A 7 -2.66 6.21 7.08
C GLU A 7 -1.18 6.60 7.16
N THR A 8 -0.31 5.61 7.40
CA THR A 8 1.13 5.81 7.58
C THR A 8 1.95 4.70 6.93
N ARG A 9 3.20 5.01 6.60
CA ARG A 9 4.19 4.03 6.11
C ARG A 9 4.37 2.86 7.07
N THR A 10 4.34 3.12 8.39
CA THR A 10 4.50 2.06 9.41
C THR A 10 3.36 1.05 9.36
N ASP A 11 2.13 1.53 9.20
CA ASP A 11 0.92 0.69 9.12
C ASP A 11 1.00 -0.21 7.87
N TRP A 12 1.41 0.38 6.74
CA TRP A 12 1.65 -0.35 5.50
C TRP A 12 2.73 -1.42 5.65
N ARG A 13 3.87 -1.06 6.23
CA ARG A 13 4.99 -1.98 6.46
C ARG A 13 4.63 -3.14 7.38
N GLN A 14 3.87 -2.87 8.44
CA GLN A 14 3.43 -3.91 9.37
C GLN A 14 2.50 -4.90 8.67
N TRP A 15 1.55 -4.39 7.90
CA TRP A 15 0.65 -5.23 7.13
C TRP A 15 1.40 -6.09 6.13
N LEU A 16 2.36 -5.52 5.39
CA LEU A 16 3.25 -6.27 4.50
C LEU A 16 4.00 -7.35 5.27
N ALA A 17 4.65 -7.04 6.39
CA ALA A 17 5.41 -8.03 7.16
C ALA A 17 4.56 -9.26 7.56
N GLU A 18 3.27 -9.05 7.88
CA GLU A 18 2.37 -10.12 8.30
C GLU A 18 1.66 -10.85 7.14
N ASN A 19 1.42 -10.15 6.02
CA ASN A 19 0.51 -10.61 4.96
C ASN A 19 1.14 -10.71 3.56
N HIS A 20 2.34 -10.19 3.31
CA HIS A 20 2.98 -10.20 1.97
C HIS A 20 3.13 -11.62 1.38
N ASP A 21 3.37 -12.63 2.22
CA ASP A 21 3.53 -14.02 1.79
C ASP A 21 2.19 -14.77 1.66
N LYS A 22 1.13 -14.26 2.31
CA LYS A 22 -0.17 -14.93 2.41
C LYS A 22 -1.23 -14.37 1.48
N SER A 23 -1.09 -13.11 1.05
CA SER A 23 -2.07 -12.42 0.22
C SER A 23 -1.64 -12.45 -1.25
N GLU A 24 -2.54 -12.88 -2.13
CA GLU A 24 -2.31 -12.88 -3.59
C GLU A 24 -2.33 -11.46 -4.21
N GLY A 25 -2.67 -10.44 -3.42
CA GLY A 25 -2.64 -9.04 -3.83
C GLY A 25 -3.78 -8.22 -3.21
N ILE A 26 -3.48 -6.97 -2.88
CA ILE A 26 -4.46 -6.02 -2.35
C ILE A 26 -4.53 -4.75 -3.21
N TRP A 27 -5.66 -4.07 -3.15
CA TRP A 27 -5.82 -2.72 -3.65
C TRP A 27 -5.55 -1.74 -2.54
N MET A 28 -4.51 -0.95 -2.75
CA MET A 28 -4.20 0.14 -1.84
C MET A 28 -4.93 1.41 -2.29
N ILE A 29 -5.82 1.91 -1.44
CA ILE A 29 -6.57 3.13 -1.72
C ILE A 29 -5.76 4.34 -1.24
N TYR A 30 -5.53 5.26 -2.17
CA TYR A 30 -4.86 6.53 -1.90
C TYR A 30 -5.85 7.68 -1.98
N TYR A 31 -5.90 8.50 -0.93
CA TYR A 31 -6.64 9.76 -0.98
C TYR A 31 -5.83 10.85 -1.67
N LYS A 32 -6.49 11.63 -2.53
CA LYS A 32 -5.87 12.77 -3.21
C LYS A 32 -5.54 13.87 -2.20
N LYS A 33 -4.40 14.57 -2.41
CA LYS A 33 -3.85 15.64 -1.54
C LYS A 33 -4.82 16.75 -1.11
N HIS A 34 -5.97 16.90 -1.76
CA HIS A 34 -6.99 17.89 -1.39
C HIS A 34 -7.87 17.46 -0.20
N THR A 35 -7.84 16.19 0.17
CA THR A 35 -8.49 15.68 1.36
C THR A 35 -7.52 15.83 2.54
N LYS A 36 -7.99 16.36 3.67
CA LYS A 36 -7.19 16.50 4.91
C LYS A 36 -6.85 15.17 5.59
N GLN A 37 -7.06 14.03 4.91
CA GLN A 37 -6.80 12.71 5.44
C GLN A 37 -5.33 12.36 5.26
N ARG A 38 -4.71 11.86 6.34
CA ARG A 38 -3.33 11.37 6.29
C ARG A 38 -3.37 10.01 5.62
N CYS A 39 -2.67 9.88 4.51
CA CYS A 39 -2.44 8.60 3.85
C CYS A 39 -0.99 8.53 3.46
N VAL A 40 -0.47 7.30 3.44
CA VAL A 40 0.87 7.06 2.93
C VAL A 40 0.94 7.46 1.46
N SER A 41 2.07 8.06 1.09
CA SER A 41 2.30 8.49 -0.29
C SER A 41 2.40 7.26 -1.19
N TYR A 42 1.92 7.35 -2.42
CA TYR A 42 2.10 6.29 -3.42
C TYR A 42 3.58 5.87 -3.54
N ASP A 43 4.49 6.85 -3.56
CA ASP A 43 5.93 6.63 -3.62
C ASP A 43 6.45 5.80 -2.44
N GLU A 44 6.11 6.19 -1.20
CA GLU A 44 6.50 5.46 0.01
C GLU A 44 5.92 4.04 0.05
N ALA A 45 4.69 3.88 -0.42
CA ALA A 45 4.04 2.58 -0.47
C ALA A 45 4.70 1.64 -1.49
N VAL A 46 5.09 2.16 -2.65
CA VAL A 46 5.83 1.43 -3.69
C VAL A 46 7.23 1.07 -3.18
N GLU A 47 7.95 2.00 -2.54
CA GLU A 47 9.27 1.72 -1.97
C GLU A 47 9.22 0.56 -0.94
N GLU A 48 8.24 0.58 -0.03
CA GLU A 48 8.06 -0.52 0.92
C GLU A 48 7.67 -1.82 0.20
N ALA A 49 6.73 -1.79 -0.74
CA ALA A 49 6.33 -2.98 -1.49
C ALA A 49 7.54 -3.64 -2.18
N LEU A 50 8.39 -2.84 -2.84
CA LEU A 50 9.62 -3.31 -3.46
C LEU A 50 10.60 -3.93 -2.44
N CYS A 51 10.68 -3.39 -1.22
CA CYS A 51 11.53 -3.92 -0.15
C CYS A 51 11.10 -5.34 0.29
N PHE A 52 9.81 -5.64 0.23
CA PHE A 52 9.26 -6.97 0.52
C PHE A 52 9.17 -7.88 -0.72
N GLY A 53 9.66 -7.42 -1.88
CA GLY A 53 9.59 -8.18 -3.14
C GLY A 53 8.19 -8.23 -3.76
N TRP A 54 7.28 -7.35 -3.31
CA TRP A 54 5.96 -7.17 -3.89
C TRP A 54 6.05 -6.26 -5.12
N ILE A 55 5.66 -6.80 -6.27
CA ILE A 55 5.65 -6.11 -7.57
C ILE A 55 4.26 -5.51 -7.76
N ASP A 56 4.19 -4.21 -8.12
CA ASP A 56 2.94 -3.57 -8.48
C ASP A 56 2.40 -4.20 -9.78
N SER A 57 1.55 -5.19 -9.61
CA SER A 57 0.80 -5.73 -10.74
C SER A 57 -0.46 -4.89 -10.85
N ILE A 58 -0.46 -3.95 -11.81
CA ILE A 58 -1.62 -3.25 -12.38
C ILE A 58 -1.96 -1.90 -11.70
N VAL A 59 -1.39 -0.81 -12.23
CA VAL A 59 -2.00 0.53 -12.11
C VAL A 59 -3.27 0.53 -12.99
N LYS A 60 -4.46 0.49 -12.37
CA LYS A 60 -5.71 0.76 -13.11
C LYS A 60 -5.80 2.26 -13.43
N GLN A 61 -5.64 2.59 -14.71
CA GLN A 61 -5.97 3.92 -15.27
C GLN A 61 -7.48 4.12 -15.41
#